data_AF-A0A6J5U7P0-F1
#
_entry.id   AF-A0A6J5U7P0-F1
#
_cell.length_a   1.000
_cell.length_b   1.000
_cell.length_c   1.000
_cell.angle_alpha   90.00
_cell.angle_beta   90.00
_cell.angle_gamma   90.00
#
_symmetry.space_group_name_H-M   'P 1'
#
loop_
_entity.id
_entity.type
_entity.pdbx_description
1 polymer ?
#
loop_
_entity_poly.entity_id
_entity_poly.type
_entity_poly.pdbx_seq_one_letter_code
_entity_poly.pdbx_strand_id
1 'polypeptide(L)'
;MGYGKDRILDSLTDVAIFDLETNSDLKSELKDLYTNSAVQVDVAGNRKAVVIHIPYRLRKAYRKIHVRIVRELEKKFSGKDVVLIATRRIVRPPKKGSAVQRPHTSTLNCCA
;
A
#
# COMPACT_ATOMS: atom_id res chain seq x y z
N MET A 1 17.66 5.36 -3.51
CA MET A 1 16.73 5.94 -2.51
C MET A 1 16.02 4.78 -1.84
N GLY A 2 16.56 4.36 -0.69
CA GLY A 2 16.00 3.25 0.06
C GLY A 2 14.74 3.72 0.75
N TYR A 3 13.60 3.11 0.43
CA TYR A 3 12.43 3.17 1.29
C TYR A 3 12.78 2.33 2.51
N GLY A 4 13.33 2.99 3.54
CA GLY A 4 13.59 2.39 4.83
C GLY A 4 12.27 1.87 5.39
N LYS A 5 12.28 0.63 5.85
CA LYS A 5 11.09 0.03 6.46
C LYS A 5 10.92 0.63 7.84
N ASP A 6 10.01 1.60 7.98
CA ASP A 6 9.80 2.33 9.23
C ASP A 6 8.94 1.49 10.19
N ARG A 7 9.58 0.63 10.97
CA ARG A 7 8.90 -0.30 11.91
C ARG A 7 7.90 0.39 12.85
N ILE A 8 8.13 1.65 13.17
CA ILE A 8 7.25 2.46 14.05
C ILE A 8 5.97 2.86 13.30
N LEU A 9 6.07 3.21 12.02
CA LEU A 9 4.90 3.57 11.22
C LEU A 9 4.10 2.34 10.83
N ASP A 10 4.77 1.21 10.59
CA ASP A 10 4.13 -0.08 10.35
C ASP A 10 3.14 -0.39 11.49
N SER A 11 3.62 -0.40 12.75
CA SER A 11 2.79 -0.73 13.91
C SER A 11 1.67 0.28 14.16
N LEU A 12 1.91 1.58 13.96
CA LEU A 12 0.88 2.61 14.09
C LEU A 12 -0.24 2.44 13.05
N THR A 13 0.14 2.06 11.81
CA THR A 13 -0.83 1.87 10.73
C THR A 13 -1.67 0.62 11.00
N ASP A 14 -1.07 -0.45 11.50
CA ASP A 14 -1.79 -1.68 11.86
C ASP A 14 -2.80 -1.43 12.99
N VAL A 15 -2.41 -0.68 14.02
CA VAL A 15 -3.33 -0.27 15.11
C VAL A 15 -4.47 0.60 14.55
N ALA A 16 -4.16 1.55 13.67
CA ALA A 16 -5.18 2.41 13.06
C ALA A 16 -6.18 1.60 12.22
N ILE A 17 -5.73 0.57 11.49
CA ILE A 17 -6.62 -0.29 10.71
C ILE A 17 -7.48 -1.15 11.63
N PHE A 18 -6.91 -1.68 12.71
CA PHE A 18 -7.67 -2.46 13.70
C PHE A 18 -8.77 -1.63 14.38
N ASP A 19 -8.46 -0.40 14.77
CA ASP A 19 -9.46 0.55 15.29
C ASP A 19 -10.63 0.73 14.32
N LEU A 20 -10.35 0.80 13.01
CA LEU A 20 -11.37 0.95 11.98
C LEU A 20 -12.21 -0.32 11.80
N GLU A 21 -11.62 -1.50 11.98
CA GLU A 21 -12.35 -2.78 11.92
C GLU A 21 -13.37 -2.91 13.06
N THR A 22 -13.06 -2.35 14.24
CA THR A 22 -13.97 -2.43 15.41
C THR A 22 -15.13 -1.45 15.35
N ASN A 23 -14.98 -0.31 14.68
CA ASN A 23 -15.87 0.85 14.83
C ASN A 23 -16.76 1.13 13.62
N SER A 24 -16.68 0.33 12.54
CA SER A 24 -17.32 0.67 11.27
C SER A 24 -18.01 -0.49 10.55
N ASP A 25 -18.99 -0.15 9.70
CA ASP A 25 -19.66 -1.09 8.77
C ASP A 25 -18.72 -1.74 7.74
N LEU A 26 -17.43 -1.38 7.76
CA LEU A 26 -16.38 -1.89 6.86
C LEU A 26 -15.72 -3.18 7.36
N LYS A 27 -16.14 -3.69 8.52
CA LYS A 27 -15.57 -4.88 9.15
C LYS A 27 -15.52 -6.09 8.22
N SER A 28 -16.57 -6.34 7.44
CA SER A 28 -16.63 -7.47 6.51
C SER A 28 -15.62 -7.35 5.37
N GLU A 29 -15.30 -6.12 4.95
CA GLU A 29 -14.41 -5.87 3.83
C GLU A 29 -12.93 -5.74 4.26
N LEU A 30 -12.68 -5.30 5.50
CA LEU A 30 -11.34 -5.10 6.07
C LEU A 30 -10.71 -6.40 6.61
N LYS A 31 -11.51 -7.39 7.00
CA LYS A 31 -11.02 -8.63 7.64
C LYS A 31 -9.98 -9.41 6.81
N ASP A 32 -10.12 -9.40 5.49
CA ASP A 32 -9.20 -10.10 4.57
C ASP A 32 -8.08 -9.20 4.03
N LEU A 33 -8.08 -7.92 4.41
CA LEU A 33 -7.14 -6.93 3.94
C LEU A 33 -5.97 -6.79 4.90
N TYR A 34 -4.76 -6.86 4.34
CA TYR A 34 -3.54 -6.61 5.08
C TYR A 34 -2.61 -5.67 4.32
N THR A 35 -1.70 -5.07 5.08
CA THR A 35 -0.68 -4.12 4.63
C THR A 35 0.70 -4.76 4.75
N ASN A 36 1.61 -4.40 3.85
CA ASN A 36 2.98 -4.92 3.87
C ASN A 36 3.92 -4.05 4.70
N SER A 37 3.78 -2.74 4.55
CA SER A 37 4.58 -1.72 5.24
C SER A 37 3.98 -0.33 5.01
N ALA A 38 4.24 0.60 5.91
CA ALA A 38 3.99 2.02 5.78
C ALA A 38 5.32 2.79 5.78
N VAL A 39 5.41 3.80 4.93
CA VAL A 39 6.61 4.63 4.79
C VAL A 39 6.20 6.09 4.79
N GLN A 40 6.94 6.93 5.52
CA GLN A 40 6.75 8.36 5.43
C GLN A 40 7.58 8.94 4.30
N VAL A 41 6.95 9.77 3.47
CA VAL A 41 7.59 10.43 2.33
C VAL A 41 7.40 11.93 2.46
N ASP A 42 8.51 12.67 2.34
CA ASP A 42 8.46 14.12 2.27
C ASP A 42 7.96 14.56 0.88
N VAL A 43 6.95 15.44 0.88
CA VAL A 43 6.32 16.00 -0.30
C VAL A 43 6.70 17.48 -0.41
N ALA A 44 6.70 18.01 -1.64
CA ALA A 44 6.97 19.41 -1.89
C ALA A 44 6.09 20.33 -1.01
N GLY A 45 6.73 21.34 -0.41
CA GLY A 45 6.08 22.30 0.49
C GLY A 45 6.07 21.91 1.97
N ASN A 46 7.12 21.25 2.48
CA ASN A 46 7.27 20.85 3.89
C ASN A 46 6.14 19.96 4.45
N ARG A 47 5.39 19.29 3.56
CA ARG A 47 4.33 18.34 3.95
C ARG A 47 4.90 16.93 3.97
N LYS A 48 4.41 16.12 4.91
CA LYS A 48 4.76 14.70 4.98
C LYS A 48 3.54 13.86 4.65
N ALA A 49 3.69 12.97 3.68
CA ALA A 49 2.67 12.00 3.31
C ALA A 49 3.00 10.62 3.89
N VAL A 50 1.97 9.83 4.16
CA VAL A 50 2.08 8.43 4.57
C VAL A 50 1.75 7.55 3.38
N VAL A 51 2.71 6.73 2.97
CA VAL A 51 2.57 5.79 1.87
C VAL A 51 2.38 4.39 2.45
N ILE A 52 1.23 3.79 2.19
CA ILE A 52 0.90 2.45 2.65
C ILE A 52 1.04 1.46 1.50
N HIS A 53 1.91 0.49 1.69
CA HIS A 53 2.17 -0.57 0.72
C HIS A 53 1.19 -1.72 0.90
N ILE A 54 0.49 -2.05 -0.18
CA ILE A 54 -0.48 -3.13 -0.26
C ILE A 54 0.05 -4.22 -1.20
N PRO A 55 -0.24 -5.50 -0.96
CA PRO A 55 0.02 -6.56 -1.94
C PRO A 55 -0.83 -6.39 -3.21
N TYR A 56 -0.22 -6.51 -4.39
CA TYR A 56 -0.94 -6.37 -5.68
C TYR A 56 -2.21 -7.23 -5.80
N ARG A 57 -2.23 -8.42 -5.18
CA ARG A 57 -3.37 -9.34 -5.18
C ARG A 57 -4.65 -8.69 -4.62
N LEU A 58 -4.52 -7.81 -3.62
CA LEU A 58 -5.64 -7.18 -2.93
C LEU A 58 -6.03 -5.81 -3.52
N ARG A 59 -5.35 -5.32 -4.58
CA ARG A 59 -5.61 -4.00 -5.20
C ARG A 59 -7.08 -3.77 -5.53
N LYS A 60 -7.78 -4.80 -6.02
CA LYS A 60 -9.19 -4.69 -6.44
C LYS A 60 -10.13 -4.46 -5.26
N ALA A 61 -9.87 -5.09 -4.12
CA ALA A 61 -10.65 -4.89 -2.90
C ALA A 61 -10.42 -3.48 -2.34
N TYR A 62 -9.16 -3.07 -2.18
CA TYR A 62 -8.82 -1.71 -1.74
C TYR A 62 -9.38 -0.61 -2.66
N ARG A 63 -9.49 -0.85 -3.98
CA ARG A 63 -10.12 0.12 -4.89
C ARG A 63 -11.60 0.33 -4.65
N LYS A 64 -12.35 -0.69 -4.19
CA LYS A 64 -13.79 -0.54 -3.90
C LYS A 64 -14.02 0.37 -2.69
N ILE A 65 -13.17 0.25 -1.68
CA ILE A 65 -13.31 0.90 -0.37
C ILE A 65 -12.44 2.17 -0.25
N HIS A 66 -11.67 2.47 -1.31
CA HIS A 66 -10.57 3.44 -1.30
C HIS A 66 -10.95 4.77 -0.63
N VAL A 67 -12.08 5.34 -1.05
CA VAL A 67 -12.53 6.66 -0.59
C VAL A 67 -12.80 6.66 0.93
N ARG A 68 -13.36 5.58 1.47
CA ARG A 68 -13.71 5.50 2.89
C ARG A 68 -12.47 5.31 3.75
N ILE A 69 -11.59 4.37 3.38
CA ILE A 69 -10.37 4.09 4.13
C ILE A 69 -9.45 5.31 4.17
N VAL A 70 -9.25 5.98 3.03
CA VAL A 70 -8.38 7.16 2.97
C VAL A 70 -8.88 8.26 3.90
N ARG A 71 -10.18 8.56 3.88
CA ARG A 71 -10.77 9.58 4.77
C ARG A 71 -10.60 9.26 6.24
N GLU A 72 -10.80 8.01 6.64
CA GLU A 72 -10.68 7.61 8.04
C GLU A 72 -9.21 7.63 8.51
N LEU A 73 -8.28 7.22 7.65
CA LEU A 73 -6.86 7.29 7.95
C LEU A 73 -6.37 8.74 7.99
N GLU A 74 -6.82 9.62 7.10
CA GLU A 74 -6.49 11.05 7.12
C GLU A 74 -6.92 11.72 8.44
N LYS A 75 -8.08 11.35 8.99
CA LYS A 75 -8.51 11.81 10.32
C LYS A 75 -7.54 11.36 11.42
N LYS A 76 -7.13 10.09 11.40
CA LYS A 76 -6.20 9.51 12.41
C LYS A 76 -4.78 10.07 12.29
N PHE A 77 -4.32 10.40 11.08
CA PHE A 77 -2.98 10.93 10.82
C PHE A 77 -2.91 12.46 10.82
N SER A 78 -3.84 13.13 11.51
CA SER A 78 -3.85 14.59 11.70
C SER A 78 -3.83 15.37 10.38
N GLY A 79 -4.55 14.89 9.36
CA GLY A 79 -4.65 15.56 8.06
C GLY A 79 -3.42 15.43 7.18
N LYS A 80 -2.51 14.48 7.46
CA LYS A 80 -1.45 14.09 6.51
C LYS A 80 -2.06 13.33 5.34
N ASP A 81 -1.56 13.59 4.14
CA ASP A 81 -1.98 12.89 2.93
C ASP A 81 -1.63 11.40 3.03
N VAL A 82 -2.61 10.51 2.80
CA VAL A 82 -2.43 9.05 2.85
C VAL A 82 -2.56 8.48 1.44
N VAL A 83 -1.51 7.78 0.98
CA VAL A 83 -1.47 7.20 -0.37
C VAL A 83 -1.30 5.69 -0.29
N LEU A 84 -2.19 4.96 -0.97
CA LEU A 84 -2.15 3.52 -1.08
C LEU A 84 -1.40 3.08 -2.34
N ILE A 85 -0.31 2.33 -2.19
CA ILE A 85 0.52 1.85 -3.32
C ILE A 85 0.56 0.32 -3.35
N ALA A 86 0.18 -0.26 -4.49
CA ALA A 86 0.32 -1.69 -4.72
C ALA A 86 1.79 -2.05 -5.00
N THR A 87 2.37 -2.87 -4.13
CA THR A 87 3.68 -3.48 -4.33
C THR A 87 3.56 -4.72 -5.20
N ARG A 88 4.34 -4.74 -6.28
CA ARG A 88 4.50 -5.88 -7.19
C ARG A 88 5.97 -6.23 -7.29
N ARG A 89 6.25 -7.52 -7.46
CA ARG A 89 7.62 -7.99 -7.71
C ARG A 89 7.97 -7.78 -9.17
N ILE A 90 9.01 -6.99 -9.42
CA ILE A 90 9.54 -6.77 -10.76
C ILE A 90 10.65 -7.78 -11.02
N VAL A 91 10.53 -8.52 -12.11
CA VAL A 91 11.48 -9.55 -12.52
C VAL A 91 12.31 -9.02 -13.68
N ARG A 92 13.64 -9.19 -13.58
CA ARG A 92 14.58 -8.79 -14.63
C ARG A 92 14.22 -9.50 -15.94
N PRO A 93 14.45 -8.86 -17.10
CA PRO A 93 14.31 -9.54 -18.38
C PRO A 93 15.12 -10.86 -18.39
N PRO A 94 14.55 -11.95 -18.94
CA PRO A 94 15.29 -13.20 -19.09
C PRO A 94 16.57 -12.98 -19.92
N LYS A 95 17.65 -13.68 -19.56
CA LYS A 95 18.90 -13.65 -20.34
C LYS A 95 18.69 -14.41 -21.65
N LYS A 96 19.41 -14.03 -22.71
CA LYS A 96 19.35 -14.73 -24.01
C LYS A 96 19.70 -16.21 -23.79
N GLY A 97 18.79 -17.12 -24.16
CA GLY A 97 18.94 -18.57 -23.97
C GLY A 97 18.30 -19.16 -22.69
N SER A 98 17.69 -18.36 -21.82
CA SER A 98 16.95 -18.92 -20.67
C SER A 98 15.57 -19.43 -21.07
N ALA A 99 15.21 -20.65 -20.64
CA ALA A 99 13.89 -21.24 -20.86
C ALA A 99 12.75 -20.58 -20.06
N VAL A 100 13.08 -19.79 -19.04
CA VAL A 100 12.09 -19.16 -18.16
C VAL A 100 11.52 -17.89 -18.80
N GLN A 101 10.29 -17.96 -19.28
CA GLN A 101 9.55 -16.80 -19.76
C GLN A 101 8.98 -16.01 -18.56
N ARG A 102 9.33 -14.73 -18.44
CA ARG A 102 8.77 -13.88 -17.38
C ARG A 102 7.33 -13.49 -17.70
N PRO A 103 6.42 -13.47 -16.72
CA PRO A 103 5.07 -12.95 -16.93
C PRO A 103 5.12 -11.45 -17.24
N HIS A 104 4.26 -11.02 -18.17
CA HIS A 104 4.19 -9.61 -18.61
C HIS A 104 3.86 -8.65 -17.45
N THR A 105 3.07 -9.13 -16.48
CA THR A 105 2.67 -8.41 -15.27
C THR A 105 3.82 -8.11 -14.29
N SER A 106 4.98 -8.74 -14.46
CA SER A 106 6.18 -8.52 -13.64
C SER A 106 7.26 -7.68 -14.34
N THR A 107 6.88 -6.89 -15.33
CA THR A 107 7.77 -5.95 -16.03
C THR A 107 7.76 -4.55 -15.38
N LEU A 108 8.80 -3.76 -15.63
CA LEU A 108 8.92 -2.38 -15.10
C LEU A 108 7.82 -1.46 -15.64
N ASN A 109 7.58 -1.56 -16.95
CA ASN A 109 6.73 -0.69 -17.75
C ASN A 109 5.29 -1.19 -17.91
N CYS A 110 4.93 -2.36 -17.37
CA CYS A 110 3.54 -2.81 -17.43
C CYS A 110 2.66 -1.86 -16.60
N CYS A 111 1.80 -1.13 -17.32
CA CYS A 111 0.64 -0.44 -16.78
C CYS A 111 -0.50 -1.46 -16.64
N ALA A 112 -1.25 -1.37 -15.53
CA ALA A 112 -2.32 -2.30 -15.16
C ALA A 112 -3.56 -1.57 -14.64
#